data_AF-A0A531MEN1-F1
#
_entry.id   AF-A0A531MEN1-F1
#
_cell.length_a   1.000
_cell.length_b   1.000
_cell.length_c   1.000
_cell.angle_alpha   90.00
_cell.angle_beta   90.00
_cell.angle_gamma   90.00
#
_symmetry.space_group_name_H-M   'P 1'
#
loop_
_entity.id
_entity.type
_entity.pdbx_description
1 polymer ?
#
loop_
_entity_poly.entity_id
_entity_poly.type
_entity_poly.pdbx_seq_one_letter_code
_entity_poly.pdbx_strand_id
1 'polypeptide(L)' 'MTFDDTAIDWLAGILAEAAHAEIMPRFRRLGDGDIRQKTSAADLVTEADVNAERLITAR' A
#
# COMPACT_ATOMS: atom_id res chain seq x y z
N MET A 1 11.15 3.71 22.46
CA MET A 1 11.63 3.90 21.07
C MET A 1 11.15 5.27 20.65
N THR A 2 12.05 6.18 20.33
CA THR A 2 11.70 7.56 19.92
C THR A 2 12.15 7.71 18.48
N PHE A 3 11.22 8.10 17.60
CA PHE A 3 11.53 8.46 16.22
C PHE A 3 11.80 9.96 16.17
N ASP A 4 12.87 10.36 15.49
CA ASP A 4 13.16 11.76 15.20
C ASP A 4 12.48 12.18 13.88
N ASP A 5 12.52 13.48 13.58
CA ASP A 5 11.89 14.02 12.38
C ASP A 5 12.45 13.38 11.09
N THR A 6 13.73 13.01 11.10
CA THR A 6 14.38 12.33 9.96
C THR A 6 13.76 10.96 9.70
N ALA A 7 13.50 10.18 10.76
CA ALA A 7 12.84 8.89 10.63
C ALA A 7 11.39 9.01 10.13
N ILE A 8 10.70 10.08 10.52
CA ILE A 8 9.34 10.38 10.03
C ILE A 8 9.36 10.77 8.55
N ASP A 9 10.28 11.63 8.14
CA ASP A 9 10.44 12.05 6.74
C ASP A 9 10.80 10.87 5.83
N TRP A 10 11.68 9.98 6.31
CA TRP A 10 12.04 8.75 5.59
C TRP A 10 10.82 7.84 5.40
N LEU A 11 10.05 7.60 6.47
CA LEU A 11 8.83 6.79 6.40
C LEU A 11 7.80 7.41 5.45
N ALA A 12 7.59 8.72 5.53
CA ALA A 12 6.69 9.44 4.63
C ALA A 12 7.11 9.30 3.16
N GLY A 13 8.42 9.34 2.88
CA GLY A 13 8.97 9.10 1.55
C GLY A 13 8.62 7.71 1.00
N ILE A 14 8.81 6.67 1.80
CA ILE A 14 8.46 5.28 1.41
C ILE A 14 6.97 5.14 1.14
N LEU A 15 6.12 5.69 2.01
CA LEU A 15 4.67 5.62 1.85
C LEU A 15 4.20 6.39 0.62
N ALA A 16 4.78 7.56 0.35
CA ALA A 16 4.47 8.35 -0.83
C ALA A 16 4.86 7.64 -2.13
N GLU A 17 6.00 6.94 -2.15
CA GLU A 17 6.44 6.15 -3.30
C GLU A 17 5.50 4.97 -3.55
N ALA A 18 5.17 4.19 -2.51
CA ALA A 18 4.22 3.08 -2.61
C ALA A 18 2.85 3.54 -3.10
N ALA A 19 2.37 4.69 -2.61
CA ALA A 19 1.09 5.25 -3.03
C ALA A 19 1.09 5.64 -4.51
N HIS A 20 2.15 6.30 -5.00
CA HIS A 20 2.25 6.69 -6.41
C HIS A 20 2.41 5.49 -7.35
N ALA A 21 3.23 4.52 -6.96
CA ALA A 21 3.52 3.36 -7.80
C ALA A 21 2.34 2.36 -7.84
N GLU A 22 1.72 2.09 -6.68
CA GLU A 22 0.80 0.96 -6.57
C GLU A 22 -0.66 1.34 -6.36
N ILE A 23 -0.93 2.40 -5.59
CA ILE A 23 -2.30 2.78 -5.20
C ILE A 23 -2.94 3.69 -6.27
N MET A 24 -2.30 4.81 -6.60
CA MET A 24 -2.89 5.84 -7.49
C MET A 24 -3.29 5.33 -8.88
N PRO A 25 -2.51 4.45 -9.56
CA PRO A 25 -2.89 3.94 -10.88
C PRO A 25 -4.16 3.07 -10.85
N ARG A 26 -4.43 2.41 -9.72
CA ARG A 26 -5.53 1.46 -9.51
C ARG A 26 -6.72 2.09 -8.79
N PHE A 27 -6.53 3.27 -8.19
CA PHE A 27 -7.57 4.01 -7.51
C PHE A 27 -8.73 4.33 -8.44
N ARG A 28 -9.94 3.89 -8.07
CA ARG A 28 -11.18 4.03 -8.86
C ARG A 28 -11.11 3.40 -10.26
N ARG A 29 -10.15 2.49 -10.49
CA ARG A 29 -9.92 1.78 -11.75
C ARG A 29 -9.84 0.26 -11.57
N LEU A 30 -10.39 -0.26 -10.47
CA LEU A 30 -10.42 -1.70 -10.18
C LEU A 30 -11.26 -2.43 -11.23
N GLY A 31 -10.68 -3.45 -11.88
CA GLY A 31 -11.38 -4.36 -12.78
C GLY A 31 -11.98 -5.57 -12.06
N ASP A 32 -12.78 -6.35 -12.79
CA ASP A 32 -13.33 -7.62 -12.29
C ASP A 32 -12.18 -8.60 -12.01
N GLY A 33 -11.85 -8.80 -10.72
CA GLY A 33 -10.74 -9.66 -10.26
C GLY A 33 -9.69 -8.96 -9.40
N ASP A 34 -9.69 -7.63 -9.32
CA ASP A 34 -8.71 -6.85 -8.54
C ASP A 34 -9.02 -6.79 -7.03
N ILE A 35 -10.14 -7.39 -6.61
CA ILE A 35 -10.57 -7.47 -5.22
C ILE A 35 -10.52 -8.95 -4.81
N ARG A 36 -9.63 -9.29 -3.89
CA ARG A 36 -9.61 -10.62 -3.26
C ARG A 36 -10.28 -10.54 -1.90
N GLN A 37 -11.27 -11.39 -1.67
CA GLN A 37 -11.77 -11.67 -0.33
C GLN A 37 -10.70 -12.44 0.44
N LYS A 38 -10.14 -11.82 1.49
CA LYS A 38 -9.54 -12.61 2.58
C LYS A 38 -10.68 -13.34 3.32
N THR A 39 -10.34 -14.38 4.05
CA THR A 39 -11.24 -15.37 4.69
C THR A 39 -12.31 -14.77 5.65
N SER A 40 -12.30 -13.45 5.86
CA SER A 40 -13.26 -12.64 6.61
C SER A 40 -14.00 -11.71 5.65
N ALA A 41 -15.34 -11.67 5.71
CA ALA A 41 -16.19 -10.85 4.84
C ALA A 41 -15.97 -9.32 4.96
N ALA A 42 -15.18 -8.87 5.94
CA ALA A 42 -14.82 -7.46 6.14
C ALA A 42 -13.48 -7.05 5.51
N ASP A 43 -12.65 -8.00 5.07
CA ASP A 43 -11.32 -7.72 4.51
C ASP A 43 -11.32 -7.86 2.99
N LEU A 44 -11.77 -6.81 2.32
CA LEU A 44 -11.46 -6.62 0.91
C LEU A 44 -10.01 -6.12 0.83
N VAL A 45 -9.17 -6.91 0.19
CA VAL A 45 -7.80 -6.49 -0.16
C VAL A 45 -7.72 -6.36 -1.66
N THR A 46 -7.14 -5.26 -2.12
CA THR A 46 -6.89 -5.04 -3.54
C THR A 46 -5.47 -5.47 -3.91
N GLU A 47 -5.24 -5.72 -5.20
CA GLU A 47 -3.87 -5.89 -5.71
C GLU A 47 -2.97 -4.68 -5.41
N ALA A 48 -3.55 -3.48 -5.27
CA ALA A 48 -2.82 -2.28 -4.89
C ALA A 48 -2.22 -2.40 -3.48
N ASP A 49 -3.00 -2.92 -2.52
CA ASP A 49 -2.55 -3.09 -1.13
C ASP A 49 -1.42 -4.12 -1.05
N VAL A 50 -1.56 -5.25 -1.75
CA VAL A 50 -0.55 -6.32 -1.77
C VAL A 50 0.76 -5.85 -2.37
N ASN A 51 0.71 -5.10 -3.48
CA ASN A 51 1.92 -4.61 -4.12
C ASN A 51 2.57 -3.47 -3.32
N ALA A 52 1.78 -2.60 -2.69
CA ALA A 52 2.30 -1.59 -1.77
C ALA A 52 3.04 -2.24 -0.58
N GLU A 53 2.48 -3.29 0.03
CA GLU A 53 3.14 -4.05 1.11
C GLU A 53 4.47 -4.65 0.65
N ARG A 54 4.50 -5.27 -0.55
CA ARG A 54 5.74 -5.81 -1.14
C ARG A 54 6.79 -4.74 -1.37
N LEU A 55 6.40 -3.57 -1.89
CA LEU A 55 7.32 -2.47 -2.16
C LEU A 55 7.93 -1.93 -0.86
N ILE A 56 7.10 -1.68 0.15
CA ILE A 56 7.53 -1.17 1.46
C ILE A 56 8.46 -2.19 2.14
N THR A 57 8.12 -3.48 2.09
CA THR A 57 8.93 -4.55 2.71
C THR A 57 10.31 -4.71 2.08
N ALA A 58 10.49 -4.28 0.83
CA ALA A 58 11.77 -4.36 0.13
C ALA A 58 12.72 -3.18 0.43
N ARG A 59 12.32 -2.23 1.29
CA ARG A 59 13.12 -1.06 1.71
C ARG A 59 13.82 -1.31 3.04
#